data_AF-A0A800DKF6-F1
#
_entry.id   AF-A0A800DKF6-F1
#
_cell.length_a   1.000
_cell.length_b   1.000
_cell.length_c   1.000
_cell.angle_alpha   90.00
_cell.angle_beta   90.00
_cell.angle_gamma   90.00
#
_symmetry.space_group_name_H-M   'P 1'
#
loop_
_entity.id
_entity.type
_entity.pdbx_description
1 polymer ?
#
loop_
_entity_poly.entity_id
_entity_poly.type
_entity_poly.pdbx_seq_one_letter_code
_entity_poly.pdbx_strand_id
1 'polypeptide(L)' 'MACHGADATGIEGLGKDLTNSDFIRGMTDGELATFIKEGRPSSDPANTTGVDMPPKGGNPALSDQDLLDIAAFLRSLQ' A
#
# COMPACT_ATOMS: atom_id res chain seq x y z
N MET A 1 7.10 9.98 -2.50
CA MET A 1 5.92 9.65 -1.66
C MET A 1 4.79 10.58 -2.05
N ALA A 2 3.73 10.05 -2.65
CA ALA A 2 2.64 10.85 -3.24
C ALA A 2 1.32 10.74 -2.47
N CYS A 3 0.98 9.57 -1.90
CA CYS A 3 -0.34 9.34 -1.29
C CYS A 3 -0.30 9.07 0.22
N HIS A 4 0.72 8.38 0.73
CA HIS A 4 0.79 7.93 2.13
C HIS A 4 1.60 8.86 3.05
N GLY A 5 1.92 10.07 2.60
CA GLY A 5 2.79 11.00 3.33
C GLY A 5 4.27 10.62 3.25
N ALA A 6 5.16 11.54 3.67
CA ALA A 6 6.61 11.30 3.71
C ALA A 6 7.03 10.36 4.85
N ASP A 7 6.24 10.34 5.92
CA ASP A 7 6.50 9.53 7.12
C ASP A 7 5.56 8.31 7.20
N ALA A 8 4.90 7.96 6.09
CA ALA A 8 3.94 6.86 5.98
C ALA A 8 2.69 6.97 6.89
N THR A 9 2.45 8.12 7.53
CA THR A 9 1.30 8.38 8.43
C THR A 9 -0.01 8.66 7.70
N GLY A 10 -0.01 8.65 6.37
CA GLY A 10 -1.19 8.90 5.54
C GLY A 10 -1.45 10.39 5.27
N ILE A 11 -2.42 10.64 4.41
CA ILE A 11 -2.94 11.97 4.06
C ILE A 11 -4.47 11.86 4.05
N GLU A 12 -5.14 12.70 4.85
CA GLU A 12 -6.60 12.69 4.95
C GLU A 12 -7.26 12.84 3.56
N GLY A 13 -8.22 11.97 3.28
CA GLY A 13 -8.92 11.92 1.98
C GLY A 13 -8.11 11.33 0.81
N LEU A 14 -6.88 10.86 1.04
CA LEU A 14 -6.03 10.31 -0.03
C LEU A 14 -5.43 8.95 0.32
N GLY A 15 -4.48 8.90 1.26
CA GLY A 15 -3.77 7.67 1.63
C GLY A 15 -3.92 7.33 3.11
N LYS A 16 -4.02 6.03 3.40
CA LYS A 16 -4.11 5.50 4.77
C LYS A 16 -2.76 5.57 5.49
N ASP A 17 -2.82 5.65 6.82
CA ASP A 17 -1.68 5.44 7.70
C ASP A 17 -1.16 4.00 7.53
N LEU A 18 0.13 3.88 7.25
CA LEU A 18 0.83 2.61 7.09
C LEU A 18 1.73 2.29 8.29
N THR A 19 1.88 3.17 9.27
CA THR A 19 2.73 2.96 10.46
C THR A 19 2.04 2.12 11.54
N ASN A 20 0.71 2.09 11.55
CA ASN A 20 -0.07 1.28 12.47
C ASN A 20 -1.27 0.66 11.75
N SER A 21 -1.01 -0.41 10.98
CA SER A 21 -2.00 -0.97 10.07
C SER A 21 -2.26 -2.45 10.37
N ASP A 22 -3.46 -2.76 10.89
CA ASP A 22 -3.91 -4.13 11.09
C ASP A 22 -3.99 -4.90 9.76
N PHE A 23 -4.25 -4.20 8.65
CA PHE A 23 -4.25 -4.78 7.31
C PHE A 23 -2.85 -5.27 6.92
N ILE A 24 -1.81 -4.47 7.15
CA ILE A 24 -0.42 -4.88 6.89
C ILE A 24 -0.01 -6.00 7.85
N ARG A 25 -0.30 -5.85 9.15
CA ARG A 25 0.02 -6.84 10.18
C ARG A 25 -0.62 -8.20 9.90
N GLY A 26 -1.83 -8.22 9.36
CA GLY A 26 -2.58 -9.45 9.05
C GLY A 26 -2.16 -10.19 7.77
N MET A 27 -1.29 -9.61 6.95
CA MET A 27 -0.81 -10.23 5.71
C MET A 27 0.60 -10.79 5.87
N THR A 28 0.97 -11.75 5.03
CA THR A 28 2.36 -12.07 4.72
C THR A 28 2.95 -11.04 3.74
N ASP A 29 4.28 -10.97 3.64
CA ASP A 29 4.93 -10.04 2.72
C ASP A 29 4.62 -10.35 1.24
N GLY A 30 4.39 -11.63 0.89
CA GLY A 30 3.97 -12.03 -0.45
C GLY A 30 2.53 -11.62 -0.79
N GLU A 31 1.61 -11.71 0.18
CA GLU A 31 0.25 -11.21 0.02
C GLU A 31 0.22 -9.69 -0.10
N LEU A 32 1.02 -8.99 0.72
CA LEU A 32 1.13 -7.55 0.65
C LEU A 32 1.77 -7.08 -0.67
N ALA A 33 2.81 -7.77 -1.15
CA ALA A 33 3.42 -7.48 -2.45
C ALA A 33 2.41 -7.67 -3.60
N THR A 34 1.60 -8.74 -3.55
CA THR A 34 0.51 -8.97 -4.51
C THR A 34 -0.53 -7.85 -4.45
N PHE A 35 -0.94 -7.46 -3.24
CA PHE A 35 -1.87 -6.35 -3.05
C PHE A 35 -1.33 -5.03 -3.63
N ILE A 36 -0.05 -4.71 -3.40
CA ILE A 36 0.57 -3.50 -3.98
C ILE A 36 0.67 -3.62 -5.51
N LYS A 37 0.96 -4.82 -6.04
CA LYS A 37 1.03 -5.08 -7.47
C LYS A 37 -0.28 -4.77 -8.18
N GLU A 38 -1.40 -5.19 -7.59
CA GLU A 38 -2.74 -5.03 -8.14
C GLU A 38 -3.35 -3.67 -7.82
N GLY A 39 -3.01 -3.10 -6.66
CA GLY A 39 -3.66 -1.91 -6.14
C GLY A 39 -5.07 -2.17 -5.63
N ARG A 40 -5.83 -1.10 -5.38
CA ARG A 40 -7.25 -1.16 -5.02
C ARG A 40 -8.00 0.01 -5.67
N PRO A 41 -8.89 -0.24 -6.65
CA PRO A 41 -9.69 0.83 -7.24
C PRO A 41 -10.71 1.38 -6.23
N SER A 42 -11.20 2.59 -6.48
CA SER A 42 -12.26 3.27 -5.74
C SER A 42 -13.61 2.54 -5.82
N SER A 43 -13.82 1.73 -6.86
CA SER A 43 -15.00 0.88 -7.03
C SER A 43 -14.93 -0.44 -6.22
N ASP A 44 -13.77 -0.77 -5.64
CA ASP A 44 -13.64 -1.95 -4.79
C ASP A 44 -14.49 -1.75 -3.51
N PRO A 45 -15.34 -2.72 -3.13
CA PRO A 45 -16.21 -2.57 -1.96
C PRO A 45 -15.45 -2.43 -0.63
N ALA A 46 -14.19 -2.85 -0.56
CA ALA A 46 -13.30 -2.67 0.58
C ALA A 46 -12.47 -1.37 0.51
N ASN A 47 -12.65 -0.54 -0.53
CA ASN A 47 -12.09 0.80 -0.56
C ASN A 47 -12.86 1.71 0.41
N THR A 48 -12.14 2.38 1.31
CA THR A 48 -12.74 3.26 2.33
C THR A 48 -12.31 4.72 2.18
N THR A 49 -11.49 5.05 1.18
CA THR A 49 -11.08 6.42 0.87
C THR A 49 -11.88 7.02 -0.28
N GLY A 50 -12.47 6.18 -1.14
CA GLY A 50 -13.07 6.61 -2.41
C GLY A 50 -12.04 7.04 -3.45
N VAL A 51 -10.75 6.77 -3.20
CA VAL A 51 -9.64 7.12 -4.09
C VAL A 51 -8.95 5.85 -4.57
N ASP A 52 -8.58 5.81 -5.84
CA ASP A 52 -7.81 4.71 -6.41
C ASP A 52 -6.43 4.63 -5.75
N MET A 53 -6.05 3.44 -5.29
CA MET A 53 -4.66 3.04 -5.12
C MET A 53 -4.24 2.32 -6.40
N PRO A 54 -3.50 2.96 -7.31
CA PRO A 54 -3.18 2.34 -8.59
C PRO A 54 -2.23 1.14 -8.41
N PRO A 55 -2.25 0.18 -9.35
CA PRO A 55 -1.26 -0.89 -9.42
C PRO A 55 0.16 -0.34 -9.25
N LYS A 56 0.95 -0.96 -8.37
CA LYS A 56 2.34 -0.58 -8.05
C LYS A 56 2.51 0.88 -7.62
N GLY A 57 1.48 1.48 -7.00
CA GLY A 57 1.49 2.89 -6.63
C GLY A 57 1.63 3.84 -7.82
N GLY A 58 1.25 3.40 -9.03
CA GLY A 58 1.40 4.15 -10.28
C GLY A 58 2.78 4.04 -10.92
N ASN A 59 3.67 3.19 -10.40
CA ASN A 59 5.00 2.95 -10.98
C ASN A 59 5.09 1.56 -11.65
N PRO A 60 4.85 1.45 -12.97
CA PRO A 60 4.86 0.16 -13.66
C PRO A 60 6.23 -0.51 -13.68
N ALA A 61 7.32 0.24 -13.45
CA ALA A 61 8.70 -0.25 -13.52
C ALA A 61 9.13 -1.08 -12.31
N LEU A 62 8.36 -1.08 -11.21
CA LEU A 62 8.69 -1.91 -10.04
C LEU A 62 8.63 -3.39 -10.40
N SER A 63 9.71 -4.12 -10.11
CA SER A 63 9.79 -5.57 -10.24
C SER A 63 9.06 -6.26 -9.08
N ASP A 64 8.86 -7.57 -9.19
CA ASP A 64 8.27 -8.35 -8.09
C ASP A 64 9.18 -8.35 -6.85
N GLN A 65 10.50 -8.28 -7.03
CA GLN A 65 11.43 -8.14 -5.91
C GLN A 65 11.30 -6.78 -5.23
N ASP A 66 11.15 -5.68 -5.99
CA ASP A 66 10.95 -4.35 -5.40
C ASP A 66 9.67 -4.31 -4.55
N LEU A 67 8.61 -5.01 -4.98
CA LEU A 67 7.37 -5.09 -4.23
C LEU A 67 7.52 -5.88 -2.93
N LEU A 68 8.31 -6.95 -2.92
CA LEU A 68 8.66 -7.69 -1.71
C LEU A 68 9.50 -6.84 -0.76
N ASP A 69 10.48 -6.10 -1.28
CA ASP A 69 11.33 -5.22 -0.47
C ASP A 69 10.49 -4.08 0.15
N ILE A 70 9.54 -3.52 -0.61
CA ILE A 70 8.56 -2.55 -0.08
C ILE A 70 7.69 -3.19 1.00
N ALA A 71 7.19 -4.41 0.80
CA ALA A 71 6.39 -5.11 1.80
C ALA A 71 7.19 -5.33 3.10
N ALA A 72 8.45 -5.77 2.99
CA ALA A 72 9.35 -5.94 4.12
C ALA A 72 9.67 -4.60 4.83
N PHE A 73 9.84 -3.52 4.07
CA PHE A 73 10.01 -2.18 4.65
C PHE A 73 8.74 -1.76 5.43
N LEU A 74 7.55 -1.92 4.85
CA LEU A 74 6.30 -1.61 5.54
C LEU A 74 6.12 -2.47 6.80
N ARG A 75 6.55 -3.74 6.78
CA ARG A 75 6.57 -4.60 7.96
C ARG A 75 7.42 -4.02 9.09
N SER A 76 8.56 -3.42 8.75
CA SER A 76 9.47 -2.83 9.73
C SER A 76 8.89 -1.60 10.44
N LEU A 77 7.84 -0.99 9.88
CA LEU A 77 7.14 0.16 10.46
C LEU A 77 6.01 -0.24 11.42
N GLN A 78 5.65 -1.53 11.51
CA GLN A 78 4.49 -2.00 12.28
C GLN A 78 4.76 -2.20 13.77
#